data_AF-A0A5N5TI06-F1
#
_entry.id   AF-A0A5N5TI06-F1
#
_cell.length_a   1.000
_cell.length_b   1.000
_cell.length_c   1.000
_cell.angle_alpha   90.00
_cell.angle_beta   90.00
_cell.angle_gamma   90.00
#
_symmetry.space_group_name_H-M   'P 1'
#
loop_
_entity.id
_entity.type
_entity.pdbx_description
1 polymer ?
#
loop_
_entity_poly.entity_id
_entity_poly.type
_entity_poly.pdbx_seq_one_letter_code
_entity_poly.pdbx_strand_id
1 'polypeptide(L)'
;MHKSRSVGLPINTIFDLNVYPNLINSTQRMLWLDRPPFPIPREYLVMGLNDSVVQAYLKFSIDVATLMGADPSQAEEEMKEVLQFQMELAEITLNQEARREVENMLNIKTIQEIQTLVPKIPWLDYINRMLPGNLT
;
A
#
# COMPACT_ATOMS: atom_id res chain seq x y z
N MET A 1 -4.03 -19.10 -3.50
CA MET A 1 -3.20 -18.01 -4.06
C MET A 1 -4.09 -16.80 -4.33
N HIS A 2 -3.82 -15.61 -3.79
CA HIS A 2 -4.64 -14.43 -4.12
C HIS A 2 -4.56 -14.19 -5.63
N LYS A 3 -5.68 -13.86 -6.30
CA LYS A 3 -5.78 -13.74 -7.77
C LYS A 3 -4.66 -12.85 -8.35
N SER A 4 -4.21 -11.86 -7.59
CA SER A 4 -3.09 -10.96 -7.91
C SER A 4 -1.75 -11.69 -8.13
N ARG A 5 -1.35 -12.62 -7.26
CA ARG A 5 -0.07 -13.36 -7.43
C ARG A 5 -0.11 -14.30 -8.64
N SER A 6 -1.26 -14.91 -8.95
CA SER A 6 -1.41 -15.76 -10.15
C SER A 6 -1.28 -15.01 -11.45
N VAL A 7 -1.52 -13.70 -11.44
CA VAL A 7 -1.37 -12.84 -12.62
C VAL A 7 -0.07 -12.03 -12.58
N GLY A 8 0.86 -12.36 -11.68
CA GLY A 8 2.19 -11.73 -11.61
C GLY A 8 2.26 -10.41 -10.83
N LEU A 9 1.19 -9.98 -10.15
CA LEU A 9 1.26 -8.78 -9.30
C LEU A 9 2.06 -9.07 -8.02
N PRO A 10 2.89 -8.11 -7.57
CA PRO A 10 3.65 -8.23 -6.35
C PRO A 10 2.72 -8.31 -5.13
N ILE A 11 3.27 -8.82 -4.03
CA ILE A 11 2.53 -8.96 -2.77
C ILE A 11 2.19 -7.58 -2.18
N ASN A 12 3.11 -6.62 -2.33
CA ASN A 12 3.04 -5.31 -1.69
C ASN A 12 2.34 -4.28 -2.58
N THR A 13 1.10 -4.56 -3.00
CA THR A 13 0.31 -3.64 -3.82
C THR A 13 -0.65 -2.79 -3.01
N ILE A 14 -1.38 -3.40 -2.07
CA ILE A 14 -2.42 -2.69 -1.27
C ILE A 14 -1.91 -2.41 0.16
N PHE A 15 -1.07 -3.29 0.69
CA PHE A 15 -0.39 -3.11 1.96
C PHE A 15 1.08 -3.45 1.77
N ASP A 16 1.96 -2.75 2.47
CA ASP A 16 3.35 -3.18 2.56
C ASP A 16 3.46 -4.22 3.68
N LEU A 17 3.76 -5.47 3.31
CA LEU A 17 3.89 -6.56 4.26
C LEU A 17 5.30 -7.11 4.26
N ASN A 18 5.96 -7.04 5.41
CA ASN A 18 7.35 -7.46 5.55
C ASN A 18 7.62 -8.15 6.88
N VAL A 19 8.74 -8.86 6.98
CA VAL A 19 9.23 -9.43 8.24
C VAL A 19 10.41 -8.58 8.72
N TYR A 20 10.23 -7.87 9.82
CA TYR A 20 11.27 -7.03 10.44
C TYR A 20 11.55 -7.46 11.88
N PRO A 21 12.72 -7.09 12.45
CA PRO A 21 12.95 -7.19 13.89
C PRO A 21 11.83 -6.51 14.67
N ASN A 22 11.42 -7.09 15.80
CA ASN A 22 10.58 -6.38 16.75
C ASN A 22 11.37 -5.19 17.32
N LEU A 23 10.81 -3.98 17.27
CA LEU A 23 11.49 -2.76 17.76
C LEU A 23 11.73 -2.80 19.28
N ILE A 24 10.98 -3.60 20.02
CA ILE A 24 11.11 -3.76 21.48
C ILE A 24 12.13 -4.86 21.82
N ASN A 25 12.13 -5.96 21.08
CA ASN A 25 13.04 -7.09 21.28
C ASN A 25 13.59 -7.59 19.93
N SER A 26 14.76 -7.10 19.54
CA SER A 26 15.37 -7.38 18.23
C SER A 26 15.75 -8.84 17.97
N THR A 27 15.75 -9.69 19.01
CA THR A 27 15.91 -11.15 18.87
C THR A 27 14.68 -11.82 18.28
N GLN A 28 13.52 -11.16 18.34
CA GLN A 28 12.27 -11.61 17.73
C GLN A 28 12.08 -10.97 16.35
N ARG A 29 11.37 -11.69 15.49
CA ARG A 29 10.88 -11.20 14.20
C ARG A 29 9.37 -11.10 14.25
N MET A 30 8.83 -10.05 13.63
CA MET A 30 7.39 -9.82 13.55
C MET A 30 6.98 -9.60 12.11
N LEU A 31 5.72 -9.90 11.83
CA LEU A 31 5.07 -9.47 10.60
C LEU A 31 4.67 -8.00 10.75
N TRP A 32 5.10 -7.19 9.80
CA TRP A 32 4.81 -5.77 9.72
C TRP A 32 3.82 -5.55 8.60
N LEU A 33 2.69 -4.93 8.93
CA LEU A 33 1.68 -4.48 7.98
C LEU A 33 1.67 -2.95 8.04
N ASP A 34 2.01 -2.32 6.92
CA ASP A 34 2.09 -0.86 6.82
C ASP A 34 1.28 -0.36 5.61
N ARG A 35 1.22 0.96 5.46
CA ARG A 35 0.64 1.65 4.31
C ARG A 35 1.17 1.09 2.98
N PRO A 36 0.39 1.18 1.90
CA PRO A 36 0.91 0.79 0.59
C PRO A 36 2.11 1.64 0.17
N PRO A 37 2.95 1.11 -0.71
CA PRO A 37 3.96 1.93 -1.37
C PRO A 37 3.26 2.98 -2.24
N PHE A 38 3.59 4.25 -2.02
CA PHE A 38 3.16 5.31 -2.91
C PHE A 38 4.14 5.42 -4.10
N PRO A 39 3.64 5.67 -5.32
CA PRO A 39 4.47 5.79 -6.52
C PRO A 39 5.33 7.07 -6.53
N ILE A 40 4.88 8.09 -5.78
CA ILE A 40 5.61 9.33 -5.48
C ILE A 40 5.51 9.60 -3.97
N PRO A 41 6.39 10.42 -3.38
CA PRO A 41 6.31 10.72 -1.95
C PRO A 41 4.93 11.25 -1.53
N ARG A 42 4.46 10.81 -0.35
CA ARG A 42 3.17 11.19 0.24
C ARG A 42 3.02 12.71 0.31
N GLU A 43 4.12 13.41 0.57
CA GLU A 43 4.18 14.87 0.68
C GLU A 43 3.72 15.57 -0.59
N TYR A 44 3.93 14.99 -1.78
CA TYR A 44 3.40 15.50 -3.03
C TYR A 44 1.94 15.12 -3.23
N LEU A 45 1.57 13.86 -2.96
CA LEU A 45 0.18 13.38 -3.13
C LEU A 45 -0.83 14.25 -2.36
N VAL A 46 -0.48 14.69 -1.15
CA VAL A 46 -1.37 15.56 -0.35
C VAL A 46 -1.45 17.01 -0.84
N MET A 47 -0.56 17.44 -1.75
CA MET A 47 -0.66 18.76 -2.40
C MET A 47 -1.67 18.78 -3.54
N GLY A 48 -2.08 17.59 -4.02
CA GLY A 48 -3.10 17.44 -5.05
C GLY A 48 -2.66 17.91 -6.44
N LEU A 49 -3.63 18.06 -7.34
CA LEU A 49 -3.41 18.40 -8.76
C LEU A 49 -2.80 19.79 -9.01
N ASN A 50 -2.66 20.63 -7.99
CA ASN A 50 -1.97 21.92 -8.11
C ASN A 50 -0.45 21.78 -8.10
N ASP A 51 0.07 20.64 -7.64
CA ASP A 51 1.50 20.38 -7.58
C ASP A 51 2.04 19.81 -8.91
N SER A 52 3.18 20.33 -9.35
CA SER A 52 3.79 19.95 -10.62
C SER A 52 4.28 18.49 -10.66
N VAL A 53 4.68 17.91 -9.53
CA VAL A 53 5.09 16.50 -9.45
C VAL A 53 3.88 15.58 -9.60
N VAL A 54 2.76 15.95 -8.97
CA VAL A 54 1.49 15.20 -9.11
C VAL A 54 0.99 15.24 -10.55
N GLN A 55 1.03 16.42 -11.20
CA GLN A 55 0.66 16.55 -12.62
C GLN A 55 1.58 15.73 -13.53
N ALA A 56 2.89 15.75 -13.29
CA ALA A 56 3.86 14.97 -14.06
C ALA A 56 3.64 13.45 -13.89
N TYR A 57 3.32 13.01 -12.67
CA TYR A 57 3.00 11.61 -12.39
C TYR A 57 1.70 11.16 -13.07
N LEU A 58 0.65 11.99 -13.07
CA LEU A 58 -0.59 11.68 -13.80
C LEU A 58 -0.30 11.53 -15.30
N LYS A 59 0.44 12.48 -15.89
CA LYS A 59 0.82 12.42 -17.29
C LYS A 59 1.62 11.15 -17.61
N PHE A 60 2.63 10.83 -16.79
CA PHE A 60 3.42 9.62 -16.94
C PHE A 60 2.55 8.36 -16.92
N SER A 61 1.59 8.28 -15.99
CA SER A 61 0.70 7.13 -15.85
C SER A 61 -0.20 6.94 -17.08
N ILE A 62 -0.73 8.04 -17.62
CA ILE A 62 -1.54 8.03 -18.87
C ILE A 62 -0.68 7.60 -20.07
N ASP A 63 0.52 8.16 -20.19
CA ASP A 63 1.45 7.84 -21.29
C ASP A 63 1.84 6.35 -21.26
N VAL A 64 2.09 5.79 -20.06
CA VAL A 64 2.39 4.35 -19.87
C VAL A 64 1.20 3.47 -20.23
N ALA A 65 0.00 3.79 -19.74
CA ALA A 65 -1.21 3.02 -20.05
C ALA A 65 -1.50 3.01 -21.56
N THR A 66 -1.35 4.16 -22.21
CA THR A 66 -1.50 4.31 -23.66
C THR A 66 -0.44 3.49 -24.41
N LEU A 67 0.82 3.52 -23.98
CA LEU A 67 1.90 2.71 -24.56
C LEU A 67 1.63 1.20 -24.44
N MET A 68 0.94 0.79 -23.37
CA MET A 68 0.49 -0.58 -23.15
C MET A 68 -0.77 -0.96 -23.95
N GLY A 69 -1.30 -0.04 -24.77
CA GLY A 69 -2.39 -0.29 -25.71
C GLY A 69 -3.79 0.14 -25.22
N ALA A 70 -3.89 0.88 -24.11
CA ALA A 70 -5.15 1.46 -23.68
C ALA A 70 -5.62 2.58 -24.64
N ASP A 71 -6.93 2.78 -24.74
CA ASP A 71 -7.48 3.95 -25.42
C ASP A 71 -7.08 5.23 -24.65
N PRO A 72 -6.61 6.30 -25.32
CA PRO A 72 -6.13 7.50 -24.61
C PRO A 72 -7.17 8.16 -23.71
N SER A 73 -8.45 8.17 -24.11
CA SER A 73 -9.51 8.80 -23.33
C SER A 73 -9.85 7.97 -22.09
N GLN A 74 -9.89 6.65 -22.25
CA GLN A 74 -10.06 5.72 -21.13
C GLN A 74 -8.87 5.78 -20.17
N ALA A 75 -7.63 5.83 -20.69
CA ALA A 75 -6.43 5.94 -19.89
C ALA A 75 -6.42 7.24 -19.05
N GLU A 76 -6.86 8.35 -19.63
CA GLU A 76 -6.98 9.62 -18.91
C GLU A 76 -7.99 9.54 -17.76
N GLU A 77 -9.17 8.97 -18.00
CA GLU A 77 -10.21 8.80 -16.99
C GLU A 77 -9.75 7.87 -15.85
N GLU A 78 -9.32 6.65 -16.19
CA GLU A 78 -8.95 5.64 -15.20
C GLU A 78 -7.70 6.06 -14.39
N MET A 79 -6.71 6.70 -15.01
CA MET A 79 -5.52 7.16 -14.27
C MET A 79 -5.82 8.35 -13.35
N LYS A 80 -6.82 9.18 -13.66
CA LYS A 80 -7.31 10.20 -12.71
C LYS A 80 -7.98 9.57 -11.50
N GLU A 81 -8.79 8.52 -11.69
CA GLU A 81 -9.41 7.78 -10.59
C GLU A 81 -8.37 7.10 -9.70
N VAL A 82 -7.36 6.47 -10.31
CA VAL A 82 -6.24 5.86 -9.58
C VAL A 82 -5.48 6.91 -8.77
N LEU A 83 -5.18 8.07 -9.36
CA LEU A 83 -4.53 9.16 -8.64
C LEU A 83 -5.40 9.67 -7.48
N GLN A 84 -6.69 9.87 -7.71
CA GLN A 84 -7.63 10.31 -6.67
C GLN A 84 -7.63 9.34 -5.47
N PHE A 85 -7.72 8.04 -5.74
CA PHE A 85 -7.60 7.03 -4.70
C PHE A 85 -6.27 7.10 -3.94
N GLN A 86 -5.16 7.30 -4.66
CA GLN A 86 -3.82 7.44 -4.04
C GLN A 86 -3.71 8.70 -3.17
N MET A 87 -4.34 9.81 -3.56
CA MET A 87 -4.37 11.06 -2.78
C MET A 87 -5.18 10.87 -1.49
N GLU A 88 -6.39 10.31 -1.57
CA GLU A 88 -7.23 10.02 -0.40
C GLU A 88 -6.51 9.09 0.59
N LEU A 89 -5.80 8.09 0.06
CA LEU A 89 -5.02 7.19 0.88
C LEU A 89 -3.80 7.89 1.51
N ALA A 90 -3.15 8.79 0.78
CA ALA A 90 -2.05 9.59 1.32
C ALA A 90 -2.50 10.50 2.47
N GLU A 91 -3.69 11.10 2.37
CA GLU A 91 -4.26 11.97 3.41
C GLU A 91 -4.44 11.24 4.75
N ILE A 92 -4.95 10.01 4.73
CA ILE A 92 -5.18 9.22 5.95
C ILE A 92 -3.92 8.52 6.49
N THR A 93 -2.79 8.57 5.77
CA THR A 93 -1.51 8.01 6.24
C THR A 93 -0.67 9.02 7.01
N LEU A 94 0.00 8.53 8.06
CA LEU A 94 0.94 9.31 8.85
C LEU A 94 2.05 9.90 7.97
N ASN A 95 2.40 11.17 8.22
CA ASN A 95 3.52 11.84 7.57
C ASN A 95 4.87 11.31 8.10
N GLN A 96 5.97 11.64 7.42
CA GLN A 96 7.30 11.13 7.79
C GLN A 96 7.79 11.61 9.16
N GLU A 97 7.36 12.79 9.62
CA GLU A 97 7.73 13.33 10.93
C GLU A 97 7.08 12.52 12.06
N ALA A 98 5.76 12.32 12.00
CA ALA A 98 5.01 11.53 12.97
C ALA A 98 5.49 10.07 13.04
N ARG A 99 5.98 9.52 11.93
CA ARG A 99 6.55 8.17 11.87
C ARG A 99 7.93 8.04 12.54
N ARG A 100 8.62 9.14 12.89
CA ARG A 100 9.87 9.06 13.66
C ARG A 100 9.60 8.65 15.11
N GLU A 101 8.41 8.94 15.61
CA GLU A 101 7.98 8.49 16.92
C GLU A 101 7.59 7.02 16.87
N VAL A 102 8.41 6.17 17.50
CA VAL A 102 8.24 4.72 17.49
C VAL A 102 6.86 4.29 18.02
N GLU A 103 6.33 5.01 19.02
CA GLU A 103 5.00 4.75 19.59
C GLU A 103 3.88 4.87 18.57
N ASN A 104 4.00 5.80 17.61
CA ASN A 104 2.99 5.98 16.55
C ASN A 104 2.97 4.81 15.56
N MET A 105 4.08 4.06 15.45
CA MET A 105 4.20 2.90 14.57
C MET A 105 3.93 1.57 15.30
N LEU A 106 4.03 1.54 16.63
CA LEU A 106 3.88 0.34 17.43
C LEU A 106 2.41 0.02 17.76
N ASN A 107 1.73 -0.59 16.80
CA ASN A 107 0.37 -1.13 16.98
C ASN A 107 0.39 -2.66 16.96
N ILE A 108 0.99 -3.28 17.97
CA ILE A 108 1.08 -4.75 18.07
C ILE A 108 -0.32 -5.33 18.26
N LYS A 109 -0.70 -6.23 17.34
CA LYS A 109 -1.99 -6.92 17.29
C LYS A 109 -1.76 -8.37 16.87
N THR A 110 -2.56 -9.27 17.40
CA THR A 110 -2.70 -10.64 16.89
C THR A 110 -3.50 -10.66 15.58
N ILE A 111 -3.39 -11.75 14.83
CA ILE A 111 -4.18 -11.95 13.60
C ILE A 111 -5.70 -11.91 13.91
N GLN A 112 -6.10 -12.43 15.08
CA GLN A 112 -7.50 -12.39 15.51
C GLN A 112 -7.98 -10.95 15.75
N GLU A 113 -7.19 -10.11 16.40
CA GLU A 113 -7.56 -8.72 16.67
C GLU A 113 -7.70 -7.89 15.38
N ILE A 114 -6.79 -8.05 14.41
CA ILE A 114 -6.93 -7.36 13.11
C ILE A 114 -8.12 -7.90 12.31
N GLN A 115 -8.46 -9.18 12.47
CA GLN A 115 -9.65 -9.77 11.87
C GLN A 115 -10.95 -9.18 12.44
N THR A 116 -10.98 -8.86 13.73
CA THR A 116 -12.09 -8.13 14.33
C THR A 116 -12.13 -6.66 13.90
N LEU A 117 -10.97 -6.01 13.78
CA LEU A 117 -10.87 -4.59 13.39
C LEU A 117 -11.32 -4.35 11.94
N VAL A 118 -10.90 -5.23 11.01
CA VAL A 118 -11.24 -5.13 9.58
C VAL A 118 -11.74 -6.48 9.09
N PRO A 119 -13.02 -6.81 9.33
CA PRO A 119 -13.57 -8.15 9.07
C PRO A 119 -13.72 -8.48 7.58
N LYS A 120 -13.71 -7.46 6.71
CA LYS A 120 -13.85 -7.62 5.25
C LYS A 120 -12.64 -8.29 4.59
N ILE A 121 -11.48 -8.26 5.25
CA ILE A 121 -10.25 -8.88 4.75
C ILE A 121 -10.07 -10.22 5.48
N PRO A 122 -9.92 -11.35 4.76
CA PRO A 122 -9.64 -12.65 5.38
C PRO A 122 -8.16 -12.73 5.75
N TRP A 123 -7.75 -12.09 6.84
CA TRP A 123 -6.34 -11.83 7.17
C TRP A 123 -5.50 -13.10 7.29
N LEU A 124 -6.01 -14.16 7.92
CA LEU A 124 -5.28 -15.41 8.08
C LEU A 124 -4.98 -16.07 6.72
N ASP A 125 -5.98 -16.16 5.83
CA ASP A 125 -5.81 -16.70 4.48
C ASP A 125 -4.89 -15.81 3.63
N TYR A 126 -5.01 -14.49 3.76
CA TYR A 126 -4.14 -13.53 3.11
C TYR A 126 -2.68 -13.78 3.53
N ILE A 127 -2.38 -13.80 4.83
CA ILE A 127 -1.04 -14.00 5.39
C ILE A 127 -0.47 -15.38 5.01
N ASN A 128 -1.25 -16.45 5.15
CA ASN A 128 -0.82 -17.81 4.79
C ASN A 128 -0.46 -17.96 3.31
N ARG A 129 -1.07 -17.18 2.42
CA ARG A 129 -0.74 -17.18 0.99
C ARG A 129 0.54 -16.40 0.65
N MET A 130 1.04 -15.60 1.58
CA MET A 130 2.25 -14.81 1.40
C MET A 130 3.47 -15.50 2.01
N LEU A 131 3.29 -16.26 3.08
CA LEU A 131 4.35 -17.00 3.77
C LEU A 131 4.57 -18.40 3.18
N PRO A 132 5.80 -18.94 3.21
CA PRO A 132 6.09 -20.29 2.73
C PRO A 132 5.53 -21.41 3.63
N GLY A 133 5.06 -21.08 4.84
CA GLY A 133 4.43 -22.01 5.78
C GLY A 133 3.01 -21.56 6.13
N ASN A 134 2.15 -22.52 6.49
CA ASN A 134 0.78 -22.25 6.91
C ASN A 134 0.73 -22.01 8.42
N LEU A 135 0.27 -20.83 8.83
CA LEU A 135 -0.14 -20.56 10.20
C LEU A 135 -1.49 -21.27 10.46
N THR A 136 -1.61 -21.93 11.61
CA THR A 136 -2.82 -22.61 12.09
C THR A 136 -3.64 -21.71 12.99
#